data_AF-A0A355V5B8-F1
#
_entry.id   AF-A0A355V5B8-F1
#
_cell.length_a   1.000
_cell.length_b   1.000
_cell.length_c   1.000
_cell.angle_alpha   90.00
_cell.angle_beta   90.00
_cell.angle_gamma   90.00
#
_symmetry.space_group_name_H-M   'P 1'
#
loop_
_entity.id
_entity.type
_entity.pdbx_description
1 polymer ?
#
loop_
_entity_poly.entity_id
_entity_poly.type
_entity_poly.pdbx_seq_one_letter_code
_entity_poly.pdbx_strand_id
1 'polypeptide(L)' 'MTIEDALIKYYGGRAEYSCGRLYRIGDKRVEYSCGQLSYVGNDRIDYSCGRLYQVGGNRVEYQSNEIYKIGGIVIR' A
#
# COMPACT_ATOMS: atom_id res chain seq x y z
N MET A 1 5.80 9.62 -5.05
CA MET A 1 5.69 8.13 -5.18
C MET A 1 4.23 7.71 -5.30
N THR A 2 3.92 6.54 -5.87
CA THR A 2 2.54 6.00 -5.88
C THR A 2 2.21 5.26 -4.58
N ILE A 3 0.92 4.94 -4.37
CA ILE A 3 0.51 4.08 -3.24
C ILE A 3 1.12 2.69 -3.38
N GLU A 4 1.17 2.14 -4.60
CA GLU A 4 1.78 0.84 -4.86
C GLU A 4 3.26 0.83 -4.46
N ASP A 5 4.02 1.88 -4.83
CA ASP A 5 5.43 2.02 -4.42
C ASP A 5 5.57 2.03 -2.89
N ALA A 6 4.68 2.75 -2.20
CA ALA A 6 4.70 2.83 -0.75
C ALA A 6 4.44 1.46 -0.09
N LEU A 7 3.48 0.70 -0.62
CA LEU A 7 3.18 -0.65 -0.13
C LEU A 7 4.31 -1.63 -0.43
N ILE A 8 4.92 -1.56 -1.61
CA ILE A 8 6.07 -2.41 -1.97
C ILE A 8 7.22 -2.19 -1.00
N LYS A 9 7.54 -0.92 -0.69
CA LYS A 9 8.56 -0.57 0.31
C LYS A 9 8.17 -1.03 1.72
N TYR A 10 6.91 -0.86 2.11
CA TYR A 10 6.43 -1.24 3.44
C TYR A 10 6.52 -2.74 3.70
N TYR A 11 6.12 -3.57 2.73
CA TYR A 11 6.18 -5.03 2.86
C TYR A 11 7.56 -5.62 2.53
N GLY A 12 8.44 -4.87 1.86
CA GLY A 12 9.83 -5.27 1.59
C GLY A 12 9.99 -6.47 0.64
N GLY A 13 8.97 -6.79 -0.16
CA GLY A 13 8.94 -7.95 -1.06
C GLY A 13 9.12 -7.59 -2.54
N ARG A 14 9.41 -8.61 -3.37
CA ARG A 14 9.43 -8.45 -4.83
C ARG A 14 8.01 -8.14 -5.32
N ALA A 15 7.86 -7.07 -6.08
CA ALA A 15 6.63 -6.74 -6.76
C ALA A 15 6.46 -7.60 -8.03
N GLU A 16 5.26 -8.14 -8.20
CA GLU A 16 4.87 -8.87 -9.41
C GLU A 16 3.60 -8.26 -9.98
N TYR A 17 3.56 -8.13 -11.30
CA TYR A 17 2.46 -7.49 -12.02
C TYR A 17 1.79 -8.50 -12.95
N SER A 18 0.46 -8.44 -13.03
CA SER A 18 -0.34 -9.21 -13.97
C SER A 18 -1.28 -8.28 -14.71
N CYS A 19 -1.30 -8.37 -16.04
CA CYS A 19 -2.09 -7.47 -16.90
C CYS A 19 -1.88 -5.98 -16.59
N GLY A 20 -0.65 -5.59 -16.23
CA GLY A 20 -0.30 -4.20 -15.90
C GLY A 20 -0.76 -3.70 -14.53
N ARG A 21 -1.29 -4.58 -13.67
CA ARG A 21 -1.67 -4.25 -12.28
C ARG A 21 -0.80 -5.00 -11.28
N LEU A 22 -0.51 -4.38 -10.14
CA LEU A 22 0.22 -5.03 -9.06
C LEU A 22 -0.58 -6.24 -8.56
N TYR A 23 0.00 -7.43 -8.67
CA TYR A 23 -0.68 -8.68 -8.35
C TYR A 23 -0.20 -9.28 -7.02
N ARG A 24 1.08 -9.08 -6.69
CA ARG A 24 1.70 -9.67 -5.50
C ARG A 24 2.88 -8.83 -5.03
N ILE A 25 3.11 -8.80 -3.71
CA ILE A 25 4.32 -8.27 -3.07
C ILE A 25 4.89 -9.38 -2.18
N GLY A 26 6.02 -9.97 -2.58
CA GLY A 26 6.57 -11.14 -1.88
C GLY A 26 5.57 -12.31 -1.88
N ASP A 27 5.13 -12.72 -0.70
CA ASP A 27 4.12 -13.78 -0.52
C ASP A 27 2.67 -13.25 -0.46
N LYS A 28 2.48 -11.92 -0.46
CA LYS A 28 1.18 -11.28 -0.21
C LYS A 28 0.47 -10.95 -1.51
N ARG A 29 -0.68 -11.57 -1.74
CA ARG A 29 -1.56 -11.25 -2.87
C ARG A 29 -2.11 -9.83 -2.72
N VAL A 30 -2.17 -9.10 -3.83
CA VAL A 30 -2.80 -7.78 -3.89
C VAL A 30 -4.19 -7.91 -4.49
N GLU A 31 -5.15 -7.25 -3.84
CA GLU A 31 -6.54 -7.24 -4.27
C GLU A 31 -7.04 -5.83 -4.53
N TYR A 32 -7.97 -5.73 -5.47
CA TYR A 32 -8.63 -4.48 -5.82
C TYR A 32 -10.14 -4.67 -5.74
N SER A 33 -10.82 -3.69 -5.15
CA SER A 33 -12.28 -3.56 -5.17
C SER A 33 -12.64 -2.28 -5.91
N CYS A 34 -13.58 -2.36 -6.86
CA CYS A 34 -13.98 -1.22 -7.70
C CYS A 34 -12.79 -0.50 -8.38
N GLY A 35 -11.71 -1.23 -8.69
CA GLY A 35 -10.50 -0.68 -9.31
C GLY A 35 -9.52 0.01 -8.35
N GLN A 36 -9.80 0.02 -7.05
CA GLN A 36 -8.94 0.60 -6.02
C GLN A 36 -8.35 -0.51 -5.14
N LEU A 37 -7.10 -0.34 -4.69
CA LEU A 37 -6.45 -1.30 -3.78
C LEU A 37 -7.31 -1.51 -2.53
N SER A 38 -7.59 -2.76 -2.18
CA SER A 38 -8.44 -3.12 -1.04
C SER A 38 -7.69 -3.95 0.00
N TYR A 39 -6.82 -4.87 -0.43
CA TYR A 39 -6.04 -5.71 0.47
C TYR A 39 -4.64 -6.00 -0.06
N VAL A 40 -3.71 -6.22 0.86
CA VAL A 40 -2.44 -6.89 0.59
C VAL A 40 -2.26 -8.02 1.60
N GLY A 41 -2.37 -9.27 1.14
CA GLY A 41 -2.49 -10.42 2.04
C GLY A 41 -3.73 -10.27 2.93
N ASN A 42 -3.54 -10.27 4.25
CA ASN A 42 -4.62 -10.09 5.22
C ASN A 42 -4.81 -8.63 5.65
N ASP A 43 -3.96 -7.71 5.16
CA ASP A 43 -3.96 -6.33 5.58
C ASP A 43 -4.92 -5.51 4.71
N ARG A 44 -5.96 -4.99 5.34
CA ARG A 44 -6.92 -4.09 4.71
C ARG A 44 -6.28 -2.74 4.40
N ILE A 45 -6.60 -2.20 3.23
CA ILE A 45 -6.20 -0.86 2.80
C ILE A 45 -7.38 0.08 2.98
N ASP A 46 -7.23 1.06 3.87
CA ASP A 46 -8.27 2.04 4.15
C ASP A 46 -7.88 3.42 3.64
N TYR A 47 -8.89 4.13 3.14
CA TYR A 47 -8.76 5.47 2.59
C TYR A 47 -9.65 6.45 3.35
N SER A 48 -9.15 7.67 3.55
CA SER A 48 -9.90 8.78 4.14
C SER A 48 -9.73 10.00 3.27
N CYS A 49 -10.84 10.65 2.90
CA CYS A 49 -10.84 11.82 2.02
C CYS A 49 -10.04 11.60 0.71
N GLY A 50 -10.13 10.39 0.14
CA GLY A 50 -9.43 10.01 -1.10
C GLY A 50 -7.92 9.75 -0.96
N ARG A 51 -7.37 9.78 0.26
CA ARG A 51 -5.96 9.50 0.55
C ARG A 51 -5.80 8.18 1.31
N LEU A 52 -4.67 7.51 1.11
CA LEU A 52 -4.30 6.33 1.89
C LEU A 52 -4.23 6.70 3.38
N TYR A 53 -4.98 5.99 4.21
CA TYR A 53 -5.15 6.32 5.62
C TYR A 53 -4.54 5.27 6.54
N GLN A 54 -4.80 3.99 6.27
CA GLN A 54 -4.28 2.87 7.04
C GLN A 54 -3.96 1.67 6.14
N VAL A 55 -3.02 0.85 6.60
CA VAL A 55 -2.61 -0.42 6.00
C VAL A 55 -2.53 -1.46 7.11
N GLY A 56 -3.44 -2.44 7.13
CA GLY A 56 -3.46 -3.47 8.17
C GLY A 56 -3.61 -2.89 9.58
N GLY A 57 -4.37 -1.80 9.72
CA GLY A 57 -4.50 -1.04 10.98
C GLY A 57 -3.36 -0.07 11.29
N ASN A 58 -2.24 -0.12 10.56
CA ASN A 58 -1.12 0.80 10.74
C ASN A 58 -1.40 2.16 10.09
N ARG A 59 -1.16 3.24 10.85
CA ARG A 59 -1.41 4.61 10.39
C ARG A 59 -0.42 5.04 9.31
N VAL A 60 -0.94 5.72 8.28
CA VAL A 60 -0.12 6.41 7.28
C VAL A 60 0.09 7.86 7.68
N GLU A 61 1.35 8.28 7.69
CA GLU A 61 1.77 9.66 7.95
C GLU A 61 2.31 10.29 6.68
N TYR A 62 2.01 11.58 6.52
CA TYR A 62 2.40 12.36 5.35
C TYR A 62 3.38 13.46 5.75
N GLN A 63 4.37 13.72 4.90
CA GLN A 63 5.25 14.87 4.98
C GLN A 63 5.27 15.56 3.62
N SER A 64 5.05 16.88 3.59
CA SER A 64 5.00 17.65 2.33
C SER A 64 4.03 17.07 1.28
N ASN A 65 2.88 16.55 1.73
CA ASN A 65 1.87 15.85 0.93
C ASN A 65 2.30 14.50 0.32
N GLU A 66 3.47 13.96 0.67
CA GLU A 66 3.91 12.63 0.27
C GLU A 66 3.83 11.63 1.43
N ILE A 67 3.63 10.34 1.13
CA ILE A 67 3.65 9.28 2.14
C ILE A 67 5.06 9.21 2.73
N TYR A 68 5.16 9.40 4.04
CA TYR A 68 6.44 9.41 4.76
C TYR A 68 6.63 8.16 5.62
N LYS A 69 5.59 7.75 6.35
CA LYS A 69 5.63 6.56 7.20
C LYS A 69 4.35 5.73 7.12
N ILE A 70 4.49 4.44 7.37
CA ILE A 70 3.38 3.52 7.61
C ILE A 70 3.71 2.72 8.87
N GLY A 71 2.92 2.85 9.93
CA GLY A 71 3.14 2.13 11.20
C GLY A 71 4.52 2.38 11.83
N GLY A 72 5.07 3.59 11.66
CA GLY A 72 6.41 3.95 12.13
C GLY A 72 7.56 3.59 11.18
N ILE A 73 7.33 2.77 10.15
CA ILE A 73 8.34 2.45 9.12
C ILE A 73 8.44 3.61 8.14
N VAL A 74 9.65 4.14 7.93
CA VAL A 74 9.90 5.22 6.96
C VAL A 74 9.91 4.64 5.54
N ILE A 75 9.11 5.25 4.66
CA ILE A 75 8.88 4.80 3.28
C ILE A 75 9.60 5.70 2.26
N ARG A 76 10.05 6.90 2.65
CA ARG A 76 10.70 7.85 1.73
C ARG A 76 11.94 7.25 1.07
#